data_AF-A0A1Y3XGA8-F1
#
_entry.id   AF-A0A1Y3XGA8-F1
#
_cell.length_a   1.000
_cell.length_b   1.000
_cell.length_c   1.000
_cell.angle_alpha   90.00
_cell.angle_beta   90.00
_cell.angle_gamma   90.00
#
_symmetry.space_group_name_H-M   'P 1'
#
loop_
_entity.id
_entity.type
_entity.pdbx_description
1 polymer ?
#
loop_
_entity_poly.entity_id
_entity_poly.type
_entity_poly.pdbx_seq_one_letter_code
_entity_poly.pdbx_strand_id
1 'polypeptide(L)'
;MDTNIAANAEHKAGASSPDAQAPCLIITDNDRYLFATGTWNRSWEKLGAHPDVQDGVAGWHFAVWAPDVRSVHVVGSFNGWDAKATPLAPLASSGIWQGFVPGIAEGELYKYVIETHDGRLLYKADPYGFFAEEQPGTASRLMDLSGYAWGDGAWLDERRAHDHMTQPLNIYEVHLGSWKRHGNEPQGEPGPDGTYPGPGDPF
;
A
#
# COMPACT_ATOMS: atom_id res chain seq x y z
N MET A 1 4.04 -13.82 60.99
CA MET A 1 3.70 -12.38 60.98
C MET A 1 4.71 -11.73 60.03
N ASP A 2 4.43 -11.35 58.80
CA ASP A 2 3.17 -11.16 58.09
C ASP A 2 3.41 -11.26 56.56
N THR A 3 2.41 -11.88 55.91
CA THR A 3 1.89 -11.75 54.52
C THR A 3 2.75 -11.26 53.34
N ASN A 4 2.89 -12.16 52.36
CA ASN A 4 2.44 -12.07 50.95
C ASN A 4 1.98 -10.69 50.43
N ILE A 5 2.45 -10.30 49.23
CA ILE A 5 1.63 -10.24 48.00
C ILE A 5 2.57 -9.98 46.80
N ALA A 6 2.62 -10.95 45.89
CA ALA A 6 3.11 -10.77 44.54
C ALA A 6 2.12 -9.87 43.77
N ALA A 7 2.59 -8.74 43.24
CA ALA A 7 1.83 -7.94 42.30
C ALA A 7 2.29 -8.29 40.88
N ASN A 8 1.52 -9.17 40.22
CA ASN A 8 1.54 -9.35 38.78
C ASN A 8 1.33 -8.00 38.11
N ALA A 9 2.34 -7.50 37.40
CA ALA A 9 2.13 -6.47 36.39
C ALA A 9 1.54 -7.16 35.16
N GLU A 10 0.22 -7.26 35.11
CA GLU A 10 -0.51 -7.57 33.89
C GLU A 10 -0.20 -6.47 32.87
N HIS A 11 0.67 -6.81 31.93
CA HIS A 11 0.86 -6.05 30.70
C HIS A 11 -0.49 -6.09 29.96
N LYS A 12 -1.25 -5.00 30.04
CA LYS A 12 -2.41 -4.81 29.16
C LYS A 12 -1.87 -4.80 27.74
N ALA A 13 -2.01 -5.94 27.06
CA ALA A 13 -1.97 -6.01 25.61
C ALA A 13 -2.80 -4.84 25.08
N GLY A 14 -2.20 -4.05 24.19
CA GLY A 14 -2.88 -2.95 23.51
C GLY A 14 -4.21 -3.49 22.97
N ALA A 15 -5.30 -3.01 23.55
CA ALA A 15 -6.63 -3.41 23.14
C ALA A 15 -6.79 -2.99 21.68
N SER A 16 -6.80 -3.96 20.76
CA SER A 16 -7.50 -3.79 19.50
C SER A 16 -8.92 -3.38 19.86
N SER A 17 -9.30 -2.16 19.49
CA SER A 17 -10.60 -1.59 19.82
C SER A 17 -11.70 -2.57 19.38
N PRO A 18 -12.57 -3.06 20.28
CA PRO A 18 -13.50 -4.16 19.99
C PRO A 18 -14.68 -3.78 19.08
N ASP A 19 -14.73 -2.53 18.59
CA ASP A 19 -15.77 -1.99 17.69
C ASP A 19 -15.16 -1.34 16.43
N ALA A 20 -14.01 -1.82 15.94
CA ALA A 20 -13.52 -1.41 14.63
C ALA A 20 -14.42 -2.02 13.54
N GLN A 21 -15.60 -1.42 13.34
CA GLN A 21 -16.43 -1.64 12.16
C GLN A 21 -15.51 -1.55 10.94
N ALA A 22 -15.56 -2.56 10.06
CA ALA A 22 -14.78 -2.53 8.82
C ALA A 22 -15.00 -1.15 8.15
N PRO A 23 -13.92 -0.45 7.75
CA PRO A 23 -14.06 0.89 7.22
C PRO A 23 -14.97 0.85 5.99
N CYS A 24 -15.93 1.76 5.92
CA CYS A 24 -16.77 1.89 4.73
C CYS A 24 -15.90 2.40 3.57
N LEU A 25 -15.55 1.49 2.65
CA LEU A 25 -14.66 1.78 1.52
C LEU A 25 -15.35 2.55 0.39
N ILE A 26 -16.69 2.60 0.41
CA ILE A 26 -17.45 3.43 -0.52
C ILE A 26 -17.06 4.89 -0.31
N ILE A 27 -16.67 5.52 -1.42
CA ILE A 27 -16.28 6.93 -1.44
C ILE A 27 -17.55 7.80 -1.40
N THR A 28 -17.67 8.59 -0.34
CA THR A 28 -18.83 9.45 -0.07
C THR A 28 -18.70 10.82 -0.75
N ASP A 29 -19.78 11.61 -0.72
CA ASP A 29 -19.78 13.00 -1.21
C ASP A 29 -18.76 13.87 -0.46
N ASN A 30 -18.63 13.67 0.85
CA ASN A 30 -17.68 14.40 1.67
C ASN A 30 -16.23 14.01 1.32
N ASP A 31 -15.97 12.72 1.08
CA ASP A 31 -14.65 12.24 0.64
C ASP A 31 -14.26 12.89 -0.69
N ARG A 32 -15.20 12.96 -1.65
CA ARG A 32 -14.98 13.62 -2.95
C ARG A 32 -14.73 15.11 -2.80
N TYR A 33 -15.44 15.78 -1.89
CA TYR A 33 -15.20 17.19 -1.58
C TYR A 33 -13.80 17.42 -0.99
N LEU A 34 -13.40 16.60 -0.02
CA LEU A 34 -12.06 16.65 0.58
C LEU A 34 -10.97 16.35 -0.46
N PHE A 35 -11.21 15.39 -1.35
CA PHE A 35 -10.30 15.07 -2.45
C PHE A 35 -10.13 16.25 -3.40
N ALA A 36 -11.24 16.84 -3.86
CA ALA A 36 -11.25 17.95 -4.80
C ALA A 36 -10.61 19.23 -4.22
N THR A 37 -10.68 19.43 -2.91
CA THR A 37 -10.03 20.55 -2.21
C THR A 37 -8.58 20.26 -1.80
N GLY A 38 -8.09 19.04 -2.03
CA GLY A 38 -6.73 18.62 -1.65
C GLY A 38 -6.53 18.48 -0.15
N THR A 39 -7.60 18.32 0.62
CA THR A 39 -7.58 18.26 2.10
C THR A 39 -7.80 16.85 2.66
N TRP A 40 -7.96 15.85 1.78
CA TRP A 40 -8.15 14.46 2.19
C TRP A 40 -6.83 13.76 2.56
N ASN A 41 -6.31 14.06 3.76
CA ASN A 41 -5.01 13.55 4.24
C ASN A 41 -4.91 12.02 4.37
N ARG A 42 -6.06 11.32 4.38
CA ARG A 42 -6.15 9.86 4.52
C ARG A 42 -6.90 9.23 3.35
N SER A 43 -6.81 9.83 2.15
CA SER A 43 -7.41 9.29 0.93
C SER A 43 -6.98 7.86 0.63
N TRP A 44 -5.76 7.48 1.05
CA TRP A 44 -5.21 6.13 0.92
C TRP A 44 -6.01 5.06 1.66
N GLU A 45 -6.89 5.41 2.60
CA GLU A 45 -7.79 4.43 3.27
C GLU A 45 -8.95 3.96 2.37
N LYS A 46 -9.19 4.64 1.23
CA LYS A 46 -10.27 4.29 0.30
C LYS A 46 -9.82 4.20 -1.15
N LEU A 47 -8.87 5.02 -1.58
CA LEU A 47 -8.21 4.90 -2.88
C LEU A 47 -7.18 3.77 -2.84
N GLY A 48 -6.97 3.13 -3.98
CA GLY A 48 -6.16 1.94 -4.14
C GLY A 48 -7.00 0.66 -4.11
N ALA A 49 -6.39 -0.44 -3.67
CA ALA A 49 -7.06 -1.72 -3.48
C ALA A 49 -7.09 -2.11 -2.00
N HIS A 50 -8.28 -2.42 -1.48
CA HIS A 50 -8.52 -2.71 -0.07
C HIS A 50 -9.36 -3.99 0.08
N PRO A 51 -9.06 -4.86 1.07
CA PRO A 51 -9.93 -5.98 1.40
C PRO A 51 -11.33 -5.49 1.78
N ASP A 52 -12.37 -6.12 1.24
CA ASP A 52 -13.76 -5.76 1.51
C ASP A 52 -14.66 -7.00 1.58
N VAL A 53 -15.81 -6.87 2.23
CA VAL A 53 -16.86 -7.88 2.28
C VAL A 53 -18.20 -7.24 1.89
N GLN A 54 -18.69 -7.56 0.70
CA GLN A 54 -20.00 -7.10 0.21
C GLN A 54 -20.95 -8.27 0.06
N ASP A 55 -22.18 -8.12 0.56
CA ASP A 55 -23.23 -9.16 0.54
C ASP A 55 -22.77 -10.54 1.07
N GLY A 56 -21.88 -10.53 2.07
CA GLY A 56 -21.32 -11.74 2.69
C GLY A 56 -20.21 -12.43 1.89
N VAL A 57 -19.76 -11.83 0.78
CA VAL A 57 -18.68 -12.35 -0.05
C VAL A 57 -17.43 -11.52 0.16
N ALA A 58 -16.33 -12.17 0.55
CA ALA A 58 -15.02 -11.53 0.65
C ALA A 58 -14.45 -11.22 -0.74
N GLY A 59 -13.75 -10.11 -0.86
CA GLY A 59 -13.12 -9.68 -2.09
C GLY A 59 -12.30 -8.42 -1.88
N TRP A 60 -12.17 -7.62 -2.92
CA TRP A 60 -11.38 -6.40 -2.91
C TRP A 60 -12.16 -5.24 -3.52
N HIS A 61 -12.16 -4.10 -2.82
CA HIS A 61 -12.64 -2.84 -3.35
C HIS A 61 -11.49 -2.09 -3.99
N PHE A 62 -11.68 -1.64 -5.23
CA PHE A 62 -10.73 -0.86 -6.00
C PHE A 62 -11.26 0.55 -6.18
N ALA A 63 -10.42 1.56 -6.03
CA ALA A 63 -10.75 2.92 -6.41
C ALA A 63 -9.53 3.70 -6.93
N VAL A 64 -9.70 4.37 -8.07
CA VAL A 64 -8.62 5.14 -8.71
C VAL A 64 -9.15 6.45 -9.29
N TRP A 65 -8.35 7.51 -9.16
CA TRP A 65 -8.62 8.78 -9.82
C TRP A 65 -8.03 8.78 -11.24
N ALA A 66 -8.91 8.79 -12.22
CA ALA A 66 -8.60 8.87 -13.64
C ALA A 66 -9.63 9.78 -14.33
N PRO A 67 -9.48 11.12 -14.22
CA PRO A 67 -10.41 12.05 -14.84
C PRO A 67 -10.27 12.05 -16.36
N ASP A 68 -11.37 12.38 -17.05
CA ASP A 68 -11.41 12.57 -18.51
C ASP A 68 -10.94 11.35 -19.33
N VAL A 69 -11.45 10.18 -18.96
CA VAL A 69 -11.21 8.92 -19.68
C VAL A 69 -12.53 8.25 -20.03
N ARG A 70 -12.51 7.37 -21.03
CA ARG A 70 -13.70 6.68 -21.51
C ARG A 70 -14.14 5.57 -20.56
N SER A 71 -13.20 4.76 -20.09
CA SER A 71 -13.47 3.66 -19.18
C SER A 71 -12.23 3.29 -18.37
N VAL A 72 -12.45 2.68 -17.20
CA VAL A 72 -11.39 2.11 -16.37
C VAL A 72 -11.78 0.69 -16.00
N HIS A 73 -10.84 -0.23 -16.13
CA HIS A 73 -11.01 -1.65 -15.82
C HIS A 73 -9.90 -2.11 -14.86
N VAL A 74 -10.18 -3.10 -14.04
CA VAL A 74 -9.17 -3.78 -13.22
C VAL A 74 -8.80 -5.08 -13.89
N VAL A 75 -7.52 -5.25 -14.19
CA VAL A 75 -7.00 -6.48 -14.82
C VAL A 75 -5.95 -7.10 -13.94
N GLY A 76 -5.87 -8.42 -13.92
CA GLY A 76 -4.92 -9.13 -13.09
C GLY A 76 -4.86 -10.62 -13.39
N SER A 77 -4.09 -11.35 -12.59
CA SER A 77 -3.99 -12.80 -12.69
C SER A 77 -5.35 -13.50 -12.53
N PHE A 78 -6.23 -12.97 -11.67
CA PHE A 78 -7.58 -13.50 -11.40
C PHE A 78 -8.56 -13.43 -12.58
N ASN A 79 -8.32 -12.58 -13.59
CA ASN A 79 -9.16 -12.48 -14.79
C ASN A 79 -8.37 -12.67 -16.10
N GLY A 80 -7.19 -13.29 -16.03
CA GLY A 80 -6.38 -13.62 -17.19
C GLY A 80 -5.84 -12.40 -17.94
N TRP A 81 -5.73 -11.25 -17.26
CA TRP A 81 -5.29 -9.97 -17.86
C TRP A 81 -6.16 -9.45 -19.01
N ASP A 82 -7.44 -9.84 -19.07
CA ASP A 82 -8.38 -9.35 -20.09
C ASP A 82 -8.68 -7.85 -19.89
N ALA A 83 -8.29 -7.04 -20.88
CA ALA A 83 -8.46 -5.58 -20.89
C ALA A 83 -9.91 -5.08 -20.73
N LYS A 84 -10.89 -5.93 -21.00
CA LYS A 84 -12.33 -5.59 -20.92
C LYS A 84 -13.01 -6.21 -19.68
N ALA A 85 -12.29 -7.01 -18.92
CA ALA A 85 -12.83 -7.61 -17.70
C ALA A 85 -12.90 -6.57 -16.58
N THR A 86 -13.85 -6.77 -15.66
CA THR A 86 -13.95 -6.01 -14.41
C THR A 86 -13.97 -4.47 -14.60
N PRO A 87 -14.98 -3.93 -15.31
CA PRO A 87 -15.15 -2.48 -15.44
C PRO A 87 -15.43 -1.84 -14.08
N LEU A 88 -14.85 -0.66 -13.84
CA LEU A 88 -15.16 0.19 -12.70
C LEU A 88 -16.26 1.19 -13.04
N ALA A 89 -17.00 1.63 -12.03
CA ALA A 89 -18.03 2.64 -12.17
C ALA A 89 -17.48 4.04 -11.84
N PRO A 90 -17.75 5.06 -12.66
CA PRO A 90 -17.36 6.43 -12.35
C PRO A 90 -18.26 7.02 -11.24
N LEU A 91 -17.67 7.77 -10.32
CA LEU A 91 -18.37 8.42 -9.21
C LEU A 91 -18.73 9.87 -9.55
N ALA A 92 -19.86 10.03 -10.23
CA ALA A 92 -20.34 11.32 -10.76
C ALA A 92 -19.23 12.04 -11.54
N SER A 93 -19.08 13.36 -11.36
CA SER A 93 -18.09 14.18 -12.05
C SER A 93 -16.72 14.26 -11.35
N SER A 94 -16.45 13.43 -10.34
CA SER A 94 -15.19 13.50 -9.57
C SER A 94 -13.96 12.97 -10.32
N GLY A 95 -14.18 12.18 -11.38
CA GLY A 95 -13.11 11.46 -12.07
C GLY A 95 -12.57 10.25 -11.30
N ILE A 96 -13.17 9.93 -10.15
CA ILE A 96 -12.85 8.70 -9.40
C ILE A 96 -13.68 7.55 -9.97
N TRP A 97 -13.05 6.41 -10.15
CA TRP A 97 -13.65 5.16 -10.59
C TRP A 97 -13.52 4.15 -9.46
N GLN A 98 -14.58 3.40 -9.13
CA GLN A 98 -14.52 2.37 -8.09
C GLN A 98 -15.32 1.12 -8.44
N GLY A 99 -15.04 0.03 -7.73
CA GLY A 99 -15.80 -1.21 -7.86
C GLY A 99 -15.29 -2.29 -6.92
N PHE A 100 -16.17 -3.25 -6.61
CA PHE A 100 -15.87 -4.41 -5.79
C PHE A 100 -15.70 -5.65 -6.67
N VAL A 101 -14.70 -6.47 -6.36
CA VAL A 101 -14.43 -7.71 -7.07
C VAL A 101 -14.40 -8.87 -6.07
N PRO A 102 -15.38 -9.78 -6.11
CA PRO A 102 -15.48 -10.87 -5.16
C PRO A 102 -14.44 -11.96 -5.41
N GLY A 103 -14.04 -12.66 -4.35
CA GLY A 103 -13.31 -13.91 -4.42
C GLY A 103 -11.84 -13.80 -4.85
N ILE A 104 -11.25 -12.61 -4.85
CA ILE A 104 -9.82 -12.43 -5.12
C ILE A 104 -9.02 -12.64 -3.83
N ALA A 105 -7.96 -13.43 -3.92
CA ALA A 105 -7.03 -13.65 -2.81
C ALA A 105 -6.03 -12.49 -2.67
N GLU A 106 -5.52 -12.30 -1.46
CA GLU A 106 -4.36 -11.44 -1.22
C GLU A 106 -3.13 -11.96 -2.01
N GLY A 107 -2.26 -11.05 -2.45
CA GLY A 107 -1.05 -11.37 -3.21
C GLY A 107 -1.25 -11.48 -4.72
N GLU A 108 -2.48 -11.45 -5.22
CA GLU A 108 -2.78 -11.40 -6.65
C GLU A 108 -2.23 -10.10 -7.28
N LEU A 109 -1.77 -10.21 -8.54
CA LEU A 109 -1.24 -9.08 -9.29
C LEU A 109 -2.35 -8.39 -10.05
N TYR A 110 -2.32 -7.06 -10.10
CA TYR A 110 -3.29 -6.26 -10.83
C TYR A 110 -2.70 -4.97 -11.43
N LYS A 111 -3.43 -4.41 -12.40
CA LYS A 111 -3.25 -3.09 -13.01
C LYS A 111 -4.60 -2.47 -13.32
N TYR A 112 -4.62 -1.16 -13.50
CA TYR A 112 -5.72 -0.48 -14.16
C TYR A 112 -5.49 -0.43 -15.67
N VAL A 113 -6.51 -0.80 -16.44
CA VAL A 113 -6.58 -0.51 -17.88
C VAL A 113 -7.47 0.70 -18.06
N ILE A 114 -6.86 1.79 -18.53
CA ILE A 114 -7.51 3.06 -18.78
C ILE A 114 -7.70 3.20 -20.28
N GLU A 115 -8.96 3.29 -20.72
CA GLU A 115 -9.31 3.57 -22.10
C GLU A 115 -9.49 5.09 -22.28
N THR A 116 -8.71 5.69 -23.16
CA THR A 116 -8.84 7.10 -23.52
C THR A 116 -9.96 7.31 -24.54
N HIS A 117 -10.42 8.55 -24.74
CA HIS A 117 -11.49 8.85 -25.71
C HIS A 117 -11.13 8.52 -27.17
N ASP A 118 -9.84 8.50 -27.51
CA ASP A 118 -9.32 8.07 -28.82
C ASP A 118 -9.12 6.54 -28.93
N GLY A 119 -9.52 5.78 -27.90
CA GLY A 119 -9.56 4.31 -27.91
C GLY A 119 -8.25 3.62 -27.56
N ARG A 120 -7.23 4.35 -27.10
CA ARG A 120 -5.97 3.73 -26.63
C ARG A 120 -6.18 3.11 -25.26
N LEU A 121 -5.55 1.96 -25.05
CA LEU A 121 -5.52 1.28 -23.75
C LEU A 121 -4.18 1.55 -23.06
N LEU A 122 -4.25 2.10 -21.85
CA LEU A 122 -3.09 2.39 -21.00
C LEU A 122 -3.11 1.45 -19.80
N TYR A 123 -2.05 0.66 -19.64
CA TYR A 123 -1.86 -0.21 -18.49
C TYR A 123 -1.07 0.55 -17.42
N LYS A 124 -1.65 0.72 -16.24
CA LYS A 124 -1.05 1.48 -15.14
C LYS A 124 -1.03 0.67 -13.87
N ALA A 125 0.10 0.70 -13.18
CA ALA A 125 0.16 0.33 -11.77
C ALA A 125 -0.76 1.27 -10.97
N ASP A 126 -1.23 0.79 -9.83
CA ASP A 126 -2.05 1.56 -8.91
C ASP A 126 -1.21 2.68 -8.25
N PRO A 127 -1.60 3.96 -8.40
CA PRO A 127 -0.95 5.07 -7.70
C PRO A 127 -0.99 4.94 -6.18
N TYR A 128 -1.98 4.22 -5.64
CA TYR A 128 -2.20 3.96 -4.21
C TYR A 128 -1.87 2.50 -3.84
N GLY A 129 -1.19 1.74 -4.70
CA GLY A 129 -0.86 0.35 -4.43
C GLY A 129 0.08 0.21 -3.23
N PHE A 130 -0.30 -0.63 -2.26
CA PHE A 130 0.51 -0.89 -1.06
C PHE A 130 1.70 -1.83 -1.30
N PHE A 131 1.65 -2.61 -2.38
CA PHE A 131 2.72 -3.50 -2.75
C PHE A 131 2.85 -3.57 -4.27
N ALA A 132 4.05 -3.89 -4.75
CA ALA A 132 4.37 -3.98 -6.17
C ALA A 132 5.00 -5.33 -6.50
N GLU A 133 4.86 -5.73 -7.76
CA GLU A 133 5.63 -6.82 -8.35
C GLU A 133 7.14 -6.49 -8.30
N GLU A 134 7.96 -7.54 -8.17
CA GLU A 134 9.41 -7.36 -8.24
C GLU A 134 9.82 -6.97 -9.67
N GLN A 135 10.79 -6.05 -9.78
CA GLN A 135 11.34 -5.65 -11.06
C GLN A 135 11.91 -6.86 -11.85
N PRO A 136 11.74 -6.92 -13.18
CA PRO A 136 11.24 -5.88 -14.09
C PRO A 136 9.70 -5.79 -14.20
N GLY A 137 8.98 -6.53 -13.35
CA GLY A 137 7.53 -6.45 -13.23
C GLY A 137 7.04 -5.04 -12.91
N THR A 138 5.80 -4.75 -13.26
CA THR A 138 5.19 -3.41 -13.09
C THR A 138 3.75 -3.48 -12.59
N ALA A 139 3.26 -4.67 -12.21
CA ALA A 139 1.95 -4.80 -11.60
C ALA A 139 1.96 -4.35 -10.13
N SER A 140 0.82 -3.86 -9.66
CA SER A 140 0.57 -3.74 -8.23
C SER A 140 0.16 -5.10 -7.68
N ARG A 141 0.35 -5.32 -6.38
CA ARG A 141 -0.01 -6.55 -5.68
C ARG A 141 -1.00 -6.23 -4.56
N LEU A 142 -2.06 -7.02 -4.46
CA LEU A 142 -3.03 -6.92 -3.38
C LEU A 142 -2.36 -7.25 -2.05
N MET A 143 -2.49 -6.37 -1.05
CA MET A 143 -1.83 -6.48 0.25
C MET A 143 -2.72 -5.88 1.34
N ASP A 144 -2.97 -6.63 2.40
CA ASP A 144 -3.63 -6.13 3.60
C ASP A 144 -2.58 -5.61 4.59
N LEU A 145 -2.75 -4.36 5.05
CA LEU A 145 -1.85 -3.72 6.00
C LEU A 145 -2.13 -4.11 7.47
N SER A 146 -3.23 -4.80 7.75
CA SER A 146 -3.68 -5.08 9.13
C SER A 146 -2.84 -6.14 9.87
N GLY A 147 -2.03 -6.92 9.15
CA GLY A 147 -1.41 -8.14 9.69
C GLY A 147 -0.17 -7.98 10.58
N TYR A 148 0.46 -6.80 10.64
CA TYR A 148 1.71 -6.61 11.40
C TYR A 148 1.46 -6.10 12.83
N ALA A 149 1.85 -6.91 13.82
CA ALA A 149 1.79 -6.54 15.23
C ALA A 149 3.01 -5.70 15.63
N TRP A 150 2.80 -4.40 15.80
CA TRP A 150 3.83 -3.46 16.24
C TRP A 150 4.22 -3.66 17.72
N GLY A 151 5.51 -3.53 18.02
CA GLY A 151 6.09 -3.67 19.37
C GLY A 151 6.81 -2.43 19.89
N ASP A 152 6.62 -1.26 19.26
CA ASP A 152 7.40 -0.03 19.47
C ASP A 152 6.66 1.03 20.32
N GLY A 153 5.64 0.63 21.09
CA GLY A 153 4.81 1.55 21.87
C GLY A 153 5.60 2.44 22.83
N ALA A 154 6.54 1.86 23.59
CA ALA A 154 7.39 2.61 24.52
C ALA A 154 8.23 3.68 23.80
N TRP A 155 8.77 3.34 22.62
CA TRP A 155 9.52 4.27 21.78
C TRP A 155 8.64 5.41 21.24
N LEU A 156 7.42 5.12 20.80
CA LEU A 156 6.49 6.14 20.31
C LEU A 156 6.04 7.12 21.41
N ASP A 157 5.84 6.61 22.63
CA ASP A 157 5.49 7.43 23.79
C ASP A 157 6.66 8.34 24.18
N GLU A 158 7.89 7.81 24.21
CA GLU A 158 9.10 8.59 24.43
C GLU A 158 9.27 9.66 23.35
N ARG A 159 9.12 9.30 22.07
CA ARG A 159 9.25 10.22 20.94
C ARG A 159 8.25 11.38 21.02
N ARG A 160 7.01 11.14 21.45
CA ARG A 160 6.00 12.21 21.60
C ARG A 160 6.33 13.21 22.70
N ALA A 161 7.07 12.78 23.73
CA ALA A 161 7.41 13.60 24.88
C ALA A 161 8.68 14.47 24.69
N HIS A 162 9.48 14.19 23.66
CA HIS A 162 10.80 14.81 23.47
C HIS A 162 10.88 15.72 22.24
N ASP A 163 11.66 16.81 22.37
CA ASP A 163 12.06 17.66 21.24
C ASP A 163 13.40 17.19 20.67
N HIS A 164 13.34 16.55 19.50
CA HIS A 164 14.51 16.03 18.79
C HIS A 164 15.54 17.10 18.41
N MET A 165 15.16 18.39 18.35
CA MET A 165 16.07 19.49 18.05
C MET A 165 17.03 19.82 19.21
N THR A 166 16.74 19.30 20.40
CA THR A 166 17.53 19.54 21.63
C THR A 166 18.34 18.32 22.08
N GLN A 167 18.34 17.25 21.30
CA GLN A 167 18.95 15.96 21.65
C GLN A 167 20.14 15.62 20.74
N PRO A 168 21.08 14.77 21.22
CA PRO A 168 22.13 14.26 20.37
C PRO A 168 21.55 13.45 19.20
N LEU A 169 21.91 13.83 17.98
CA LEU A 169 21.49 13.16 16.76
C LEU A 169 22.72 12.83 15.91
N ASN A 170 23.01 11.54 15.77
CA ASN A 170 24.05 11.04 14.87
C ASN A 170 23.39 10.08 13.87
N ILE A 171 23.34 10.47 12.60
CA ILE A 171 22.63 9.73 11.55
C ILE A 171 23.64 8.92 10.75
N TYR A 172 23.40 7.60 10.66
CA TYR A 172 24.11 6.72 9.75
C TYR A 172 23.26 6.51 8.49
N GLU A 173 23.68 7.11 7.38
CA GLU A 173 22.99 7.00 6.10
C GLU A 173 23.25 5.63 5.44
N VAL A 174 22.19 4.98 4.95
CA VAL A 174 22.26 3.62 4.39
C VAL A 174 21.46 3.52 3.10
N HIS A 175 22.09 3.00 2.04
CA HIS A 175 21.38 2.50 0.86
C HIS A 175 21.10 0.99 0.99
N LEU A 176 19.84 0.62 1.23
CA LEU A 176 19.44 -0.76 1.57
C LEU A 176 19.85 -1.79 0.51
N GLY A 177 19.81 -1.44 -0.79
CA GLY A 177 20.14 -2.36 -1.89
C GLY A 177 21.63 -2.62 -2.11
N SER A 178 22.52 -1.91 -1.41
CA SER A 178 23.98 -2.07 -1.56
C SER A 178 24.76 -2.11 -0.25
N TRP A 179 24.09 -1.94 0.90
CA TRP A 179 24.77 -1.93 2.20
C TRP A 179 25.42 -3.27 2.54
N LYS A 180 24.71 -4.38 2.28
CA LYS A 180 25.23 -5.74 2.46
C LYS A 180 24.54 -6.71 1.51
N ARG A 181 25.26 -7.14 0.48
CA ARG A 181 24.78 -8.15 -0.47
C ARG A 181 25.13 -9.56 0.03
N HIS A 182 24.24 -10.51 -0.18
CA HIS A 182 24.45 -11.92 0.18
C HIS A 182 24.60 -12.75 -1.11
N GLY A 183 25.79 -13.33 -1.36
CA GLY A 183 26.09 -14.13 -2.56
C GLY A 183 27.58 -14.12 -2.94
N ASN A 184 27.92 -14.79 -4.06
CA ASN A 184 29.26 -14.78 -4.68
C ASN A 184 29.46 -13.59 -5.66
N GLU A 185 28.50 -12.67 -5.72
CA GLU A 185 28.58 -11.51 -6.60
C GLU A 185 29.72 -10.57 -6.15
N PRO A 186 30.52 -10.02 -7.08
CA PRO A 186 31.59 -9.09 -6.74
C PRO A 186 31.05 -7.92 -5.89
N GLN A 187 31.54 -7.82 -4.66
CA GLN A 187 31.23 -6.71 -3.76
C GLN A 187 32.06 -5.49 -4.18
N GLY A 188 31.69 -4.86 -5.30
CA GLY A 188 32.27 -3.58 -5.69
C GLY A 188 33.79 -3.61 -5.91
N GLU A 189 34.33 -4.62 -6.57
CA GLU A 189 35.63 -4.42 -7.19
C GLU A 189 35.40 -3.59 -8.47
N PRO A 190 36.09 -2.45 -8.64
CA PRO A 190 35.95 -1.65 -9.85
C PRO A 190 36.40 -2.47 -11.06
N GLY A 191 35.69 -2.29 -12.17
CA GLY A 191 36.10 -2.82 -13.46
C GLY A 191 37.47 -2.26 -13.90
N PRO A 192 38.06 -2.81 -14.96
CA PRO A 192 39.35 -2.35 -15.51
C PRO A 192 39.38 -0.86 -15.89
N ASP A 193 38.20 -0.25 -16.08
CA ASP A 193 37.97 1.16 -16.41
C ASP A 193 37.73 2.04 -15.17
N GLY A 194 37.79 1.47 -13.95
CA GLY A 194 37.55 2.18 -12.70
C GLY A 194 36.07 2.37 -12.36
N THR A 195 35.14 1.81 -13.14
CA THR A 195 33.70 1.90 -12.86
C THR A 195 33.24 0.78 -11.93
N TYR A 196 32.31 1.08 -11.03
CA TYR A 196 31.70 0.07 -10.17
C TYR A 196 30.47 -0.51 -10.87
N PRO A 197 30.28 -1.85 -10.86
CA PRO A 197 29.08 -2.46 -11.44
C PRO A 197 27.83 -1.94 -10.74
N GLY A 198 26.96 -1.31 -11.53
CA GLY A 198 25.71 -0.71 -11.11
C GLY A 198 24.56 -1.73 -11.06
N PRO A 199 23.39 -1.31 -10.57
CA PRO A 199 22.19 -2.13 -10.61
C PRO A 199 21.80 -2.43 -12.07
N GLY A 200 21.84 -3.70 -12.48
CA GLY A 200 21.42 -4.15 -13.82
C GLY A 200 22.54 -4.35 -14.84
N ASP A 201 23.80 -4.14 -14.47
CA ASP A 201 24.93 -4.50 -15.33
C ASP A 201 25.05 -6.03 -15.45
N PRO A 202 25.35 -6.58 -16.65
CA PRO A 202 25.64 -7.99 -16.79
C PRO A 202 26.92 -8.33 -16.02
N PHE A 203 26.83 -9.33 -15.15
CA PHE A 203 27.96 -9.86 -14.37
C PHE A 203 28.94 -10.63 -15.24
#